data_AF-A0A7S2VK24-F1
#
_entry.id   AF-A0A7S2VK24-F1
#
_cell.length_a   1.000
_cell.length_b   1.000
_cell.length_c   1.000
_cell.angle_alpha   90.00
_cell.angle_beta   90.00
_cell.angle_gamma   90.00
#
_symmetry.space_group_name_H-M   'P 1'
#
loop_
_entity.id
_entity.type
_entity.pdbx_description
1 polymer ?
#
loop_
_entity_poly.entity_id
_entity_poly.type
_entity_poly.pdbx_seq_one_letter_code
_entity_poly.pdbx_strand_id
1 'polypeptide(L)'
;QQSWQQQSWQQQSWGQNGKGGKGGGGGGGWQQQQQQQKQQQEEMNRKRMAEQQARMAQQKAQQEEMQRKKAEEQRKQMEEMRKRQAEQKAQMAIRQVVNKVKLATPETFDKLKEELAQALAKDFDNCGPQKAKVQEESDKALEAAAQKVKAIEETRAKAELAKKEAEKKRQEALEKAKELLAELEGLTDDAEAATKGLQEAGATFVKNADVDSEPKVEKVAVPVDKANKEAAEKVGA
;
A
#
# COMPACT_ATOMS: atom_id res chain seq x y z
N GLN A 1 -38.61 1.86 -13.92
CA GLN A 1 -39.23 1.45 -15.20
C GLN A 1 -40.27 0.39 -14.85
N GLN A 2 -41.49 0.75 -14.39
CA GLN A 2 -42.62 1.29 -15.15
C GLN A 2 -42.99 0.46 -16.40
N SER A 3 -43.94 -0.48 -16.26
CA SER A 3 -44.94 -0.87 -17.27
C SER A 3 -45.86 -1.99 -16.77
N TRP A 4 -46.75 -1.70 -15.81
CA TRP A 4 -47.95 -2.53 -15.64
C TRP A 4 -48.99 -2.05 -16.65
N GLN A 5 -49.10 -2.78 -17.76
CA GLN A 5 -50.14 -2.59 -18.76
C GLN A 5 -51.51 -2.87 -18.12
N GLN A 6 -52.27 -1.79 -18.02
CA GLN A 6 -53.68 -1.73 -17.71
C GLN A 6 -54.46 -2.35 -18.89
N GLN A 7 -54.92 -3.59 -18.78
CA GLN A 7 -55.84 -4.18 -19.75
C GLN A 7 -57.27 -4.09 -19.21
N SER A 8 -58.03 -3.23 -19.89
CA SER A 8 -59.42 -2.87 -19.69
C SER A 8 -60.37 -4.04 -19.82
N TRP A 9 -61.27 -4.17 -18.85
CA TRP A 9 -62.52 -4.90 -18.95
C TRP A 9 -63.40 -4.29 -20.06
N GLN A 10 -63.71 -5.08 -21.10
CA GLN A 10 -64.76 -4.73 -22.05
C GLN A 10 -66.05 -5.46 -21.65
N GLN A 11 -66.97 -4.66 -21.13
CA GLN A 11 -68.33 -5.00 -20.73
C GLN A 11 -69.17 -5.22 -22.00
N GLN A 12 -69.48 -6.47 -22.35
CA GLN A 12 -70.48 -6.76 -23.39
C GLN A 12 -71.86 -6.95 -22.76
N SER A 13 -72.67 -5.94 -23.05
CA SER A 13 -74.08 -5.79 -22.72
C SER A 13 -74.93 -6.94 -23.23
N TRP A 14 -75.83 -7.39 -22.37
CA TRP A 14 -76.94 -8.29 -22.68
C TRP A 14 -77.90 -7.63 -23.68
N GLY A 15 -78.01 -8.21 -24.87
CA GLY A 15 -79.04 -7.89 -25.86
C GLY A 15 -80.28 -8.76 -25.64
N GLN A 16 -81.26 -8.17 -24.97
CA GLN A 16 -82.62 -8.64 -24.81
C GLN A 16 -83.32 -8.72 -26.18
N ASN A 17 -83.75 -9.91 -26.60
CA ASN A 17 -84.76 -10.02 -27.67
C ASN A 17 -85.79 -11.09 -27.31
N GLY A 18 -86.96 -10.62 -26.88
CA GLY A 18 -88.12 -11.44 -26.61
C GLY A 18 -88.81 -11.88 -27.89
N LYS A 19 -89.25 -13.13 -27.92
CA LYS A 19 -90.34 -13.56 -28.81
C LYS A 19 -91.24 -14.49 -28.04
N GLY A 20 -92.47 -14.03 -27.81
CA GLY A 20 -93.50 -14.74 -27.11
C GLY A 20 -93.92 -16.01 -27.84
N GLY A 21 -94.13 -17.08 -27.07
CA GLY A 21 -94.87 -18.27 -27.46
C GLY A 21 -95.94 -18.51 -26.41
N LYS A 22 -97.19 -18.21 -26.79
CA LYS A 22 -98.41 -18.46 -26.01
C LYS A 22 -98.88 -19.88 -26.34
N GLY A 23 -99.06 -20.72 -25.33
CA GLY A 23 -99.63 -22.06 -25.43
C GLY A 23 -99.06 -22.90 -24.30
N GLY A 24 -99.81 -23.67 -23.51
CA GLY A 24 -101.19 -24.12 -23.52
C GLY A 24 -101.27 -25.18 -22.42
N GLY A 25 -102.48 -25.42 -21.89
CA GLY A 25 -102.80 -26.23 -20.71
C GLY A 25 -101.99 -27.51 -20.45
N GLY A 26 -101.77 -27.78 -19.15
CA GLY A 26 -101.18 -29.04 -18.67
C GLY A 26 -100.80 -29.01 -17.18
N GLY A 27 -101.68 -28.49 -16.32
CA GLY A 27 -101.48 -28.42 -14.88
C GLY A 27 -101.62 -29.78 -14.20
N GLY A 28 -100.65 -30.13 -13.36
CA GLY A 28 -100.72 -31.28 -12.45
C GLY A 28 -99.37 -31.97 -12.21
N GLY A 29 -98.78 -32.57 -13.26
CA GLY A 29 -97.53 -33.36 -13.14
C GLY A 29 -96.23 -32.60 -13.41
N TRP A 30 -96.28 -31.54 -14.23
CA TRP A 30 -95.10 -30.75 -14.63
C TRP A 30 -94.49 -29.93 -13.49
N GLN A 31 -95.29 -29.53 -12.50
CA GLN A 31 -94.85 -28.70 -11.38
C GLN A 31 -93.96 -29.48 -10.41
N GLN A 32 -94.23 -30.78 -10.22
CA GLN A 32 -93.41 -31.67 -9.37
C GLN A 32 -92.08 -32.01 -10.04
N GLN A 33 -92.07 -32.23 -11.36
CA GLN A 33 -90.85 -32.48 -12.13
C GLN A 33 -89.94 -31.24 -12.20
N GLN A 34 -90.52 -30.05 -12.35
CA GLN A 34 -89.78 -28.79 -12.36
C GLN A 34 -89.16 -28.47 -10.98
N GLN A 35 -89.85 -28.82 -9.90
CA GLN A 35 -89.34 -28.64 -8.54
C GLN A 35 -88.19 -29.61 -8.23
N GLN A 36 -88.25 -30.87 -8.68
CA GLN A 36 -87.12 -31.81 -8.61
C GLN A 36 -85.91 -31.35 -9.44
N GLN A 37 -86.13 -30.85 -10.66
CA GLN A 37 -85.03 -30.29 -11.46
C GLN A 37 -84.38 -29.09 -10.77
N LYS A 38 -85.18 -28.20 -10.16
CA LYS A 38 -84.66 -27.05 -9.44
C LYS A 38 -83.83 -27.46 -8.21
N GLN A 39 -84.30 -28.46 -7.45
CA GLN A 39 -83.54 -29.02 -6.32
C GLN A 39 -82.23 -29.68 -6.78
N GLN A 40 -82.25 -30.47 -7.85
CA GLN A 40 -81.04 -31.06 -8.42
C GLN A 40 -80.05 -29.99 -8.92
N GLN A 41 -80.55 -28.90 -9.50
CA GLN A 41 -79.72 -27.81 -10.00
C GLN A 41 -79.15 -26.96 -8.86
N GLU A 42 -79.91 -26.71 -7.79
CA GLU A 42 -79.43 -26.06 -6.57
C GLU A 42 -78.37 -26.90 -5.86
N GLU A 43 -78.57 -28.22 -5.76
CA GLU A 43 -77.59 -29.14 -5.19
C GLU A 43 -76.31 -29.21 -6.03
N MET A 44 -76.43 -29.27 -7.36
CA MET A 44 -75.28 -29.23 -8.28
C MET A 44 -74.53 -27.90 -8.19
N ASN A 45 -75.24 -26.77 -8.11
CA ASN A 45 -74.64 -25.45 -7.93
C ASN A 45 -73.95 -25.34 -6.55
N ARG A 46 -74.57 -25.87 -5.50
CA ARG A 46 -73.98 -25.89 -4.15
C ARG A 46 -72.71 -26.74 -4.12
N LYS A 47 -72.71 -27.90 -4.79
CA LYS A 47 -71.53 -28.77 -4.92
C LYS A 47 -70.41 -28.08 -5.71
N ARG A 48 -70.73 -27.40 -6.82
CA ARG A 48 -69.78 -26.63 -7.63
C ARG A 48 -69.17 -25.46 -6.87
N MET A 49 -69.98 -24.71 -6.12
CA MET A 49 -69.50 -23.60 -5.29
C MET A 49 -68.62 -24.10 -4.14
N ALA A 50 -68.98 -25.21 -3.49
CA ALA A 50 -68.16 -25.84 -2.45
C ALA A 50 -66.81 -26.34 -3.01
N GLU A 51 -66.81 -26.95 -4.19
CA GLU A 51 -65.58 -27.41 -4.87
C GLU A 51 -64.68 -26.23 -5.30
N GLN A 52 -65.28 -25.14 -5.80
CA GLN A 52 -64.55 -23.92 -6.14
C GLN A 52 -63.94 -23.25 -4.89
N GLN A 53 -64.68 -23.20 -3.79
CA GLN A 53 -64.17 -22.69 -2.51
C GLN A 53 -63.05 -23.57 -1.95
N ALA A 54 -63.18 -24.90 -2.02
CA ALA A 54 -62.13 -25.84 -1.61
C ALA A 54 -60.86 -25.67 -2.45
N ARG A 55 -61.00 -25.52 -3.77
CA ARG A 55 -59.87 -25.27 -4.68
C ARG A 55 -59.17 -23.95 -4.41
N MET A 56 -59.92 -22.87 -4.14
CA MET A 56 -59.34 -21.57 -3.75
C MET A 56 -58.64 -21.64 -2.40
N ALA A 57 -59.23 -22.32 -1.41
CA ALA A 57 -58.62 -22.51 -0.10
C ALA A 57 -57.32 -23.31 -0.19
N GLN A 58 -57.29 -24.38 -0.98
CA GLN A 58 -56.09 -25.18 -1.22
C GLN A 58 -55.01 -24.37 -1.94
N GLN A 59 -55.36 -23.60 -2.97
CA GLN A 59 -54.41 -22.74 -3.68
C GLN A 59 -53.85 -21.64 -2.78
N LYS A 60 -54.68 -21.04 -1.92
CA LYS A 60 -54.25 -20.04 -0.95
C LYS A 60 -53.31 -20.65 0.10
N ALA A 61 -53.63 -21.83 0.63
CA ALA A 61 -52.76 -22.55 1.56
C ALA A 61 -51.40 -22.89 0.94
N GLN A 62 -51.37 -23.36 -0.32
CA GLN A 62 -50.12 -23.61 -1.05
C GLN A 62 -49.31 -22.34 -1.30
N GLN A 63 -49.96 -21.22 -1.62
CA GLN A 63 -49.29 -19.93 -1.78
C GLN A 63 -48.71 -19.42 -0.47
N GLU A 64 -49.45 -19.49 0.64
CA GLU A 64 -48.97 -19.08 1.96
C GLU A 64 -47.79 -19.95 2.43
N GLU A 65 -47.84 -21.26 2.22
CA GLU A 65 -46.71 -22.15 2.53
C GLU A 65 -45.48 -21.84 1.69
N MET A 66 -45.65 -21.58 0.38
CA MET A 66 -44.55 -21.19 -0.50
C MET A 66 -43.95 -19.84 -0.10
N GLN A 67 -44.77 -18.86 0.27
CA GLN A 67 -44.29 -17.56 0.75
C GLN A 67 -43.57 -17.69 2.09
N ARG A 68 -44.06 -18.53 2.99
CA ARG A 68 -43.39 -18.82 4.27
C ARG A 68 -42.03 -19.48 4.07
N LYS A 69 -41.93 -20.47 3.18
CA LYS A 69 -40.66 -21.12 2.82
C LYS A 69 -39.67 -20.13 2.18
N LYS A 70 -40.12 -19.29 1.24
CA LYS A 70 -39.28 -18.25 0.62
C LYS A 70 -38.79 -17.22 1.64
N ALA A 71 -39.66 -16.75 2.54
CA ALA A 71 -39.28 -15.79 3.57
C ALA A 71 -38.25 -16.37 4.55
N GLU A 72 -38.39 -17.64 4.96
CA GLU A 72 -37.42 -18.32 5.82
C GLU A 72 -36.06 -18.52 5.11
N GLU A 73 -36.07 -18.94 3.86
CA GLU A 73 -34.86 -19.11 3.06
C GLU A 73 -34.14 -17.77 2.83
N GLN A 74 -34.88 -16.71 2.46
CA GLN A 74 -34.33 -15.37 2.33
C GLN A 74 -33.73 -14.86 3.64
N ARG A 75 -34.37 -15.14 4.77
CA ARG A 75 -33.83 -14.78 6.08
C ARG A 75 -32.52 -15.49 6.39
N LYS A 76 -32.44 -16.80 6.12
CA LYS A 76 -31.20 -17.58 6.28
C LYS A 76 -30.09 -17.08 5.35
N GLN A 77 -30.41 -16.81 4.09
CA GLN A 77 -29.45 -16.28 3.11
C GLN A 77 -28.93 -14.88 3.51
N MET A 78 -29.80 -14.00 4.01
CA MET A 78 -29.37 -12.67 4.49
C MET A 78 -28.47 -12.77 5.73
N GLU A 79 -28.75 -13.69 6.65
CA GLU A 79 -27.93 -13.90 7.84
C GLU A 79 -26.54 -14.44 7.49
N GLU A 80 -26.47 -15.43 6.59
CA GLU A 80 -25.21 -15.96 6.09
C GLU A 80 -24.40 -14.91 5.33
N MET A 81 -25.05 -14.13 4.46
CA MET A 81 -24.40 -13.03 3.75
C MET A 81 -23.85 -11.98 4.72
N ARG A 82 -24.62 -11.62 5.76
CA ARG A 82 -24.18 -10.66 6.78
C ARG A 82 -22.99 -11.21 7.58
N LYS A 83 -23.00 -12.49 7.93
CA LYS A 83 -21.87 -13.16 8.59
C LYS A 83 -20.62 -13.12 7.72
N ARG A 84 -20.74 -13.49 6.44
CA ARG A 84 -19.63 -13.46 5.49
C ARG A 84 -19.07 -12.05 5.27
N GLN A 85 -19.94 -11.03 5.23
CA GLN A 85 -19.50 -9.64 5.15
C GLN A 85 -18.74 -9.18 6.41
N ALA A 86 -19.20 -9.59 7.60
CA ALA A 86 -18.50 -9.29 8.85
C ALA A 86 -17.11 -9.95 8.88
N GLU A 87 -17.01 -11.22 8.46
CA GLU A 87 -15.74 -11.94 8.36
C GLU A 87 -14.77 -11.27 7.39
N GLN A 88 -15.25 -10.86 6.20
CA GLN A 88 -14.44 -10.16 5.21
C GLN A 88 -13.97 -8.79 5.72
N LYS A 89 -14.84 -8.05 6.40
CA LYS A 89 -14.49 -6.73 6.96
C LYS A 89 -13.40 -6.86 8.02
N ALA A 90 -13.54 -7.81 8.94
CA ALA A 90 -12.55 -8.11 9.97
C ALA A 90 -11.18 -8.48 9.36
N GLN A 91 -11.19 -9.37 8.37
CA GLN A 91 -9.98 -9.76 7.63
C GLN A 91 -9.31 -8.56 6.96
N MET A 92 -10.08 -7.70 6.29
CA MET A 92 -9.55 -6.53 5.59
C MET A 92 -8.95 -5.50 6.55
N ALA A 93 -9.56 -5.30 7.72
CA ALA A 93 -9.02 -4.41 8.75
C ALA A 93 -7.62 -4.86 9.20
N ILE A 94 -7.45 -6.15 9.50
CA ILE A 94 -6.14 -6.70 9.91
C ILE A 94 -5.14 -6.60 8.75
N ARG A 95 -5.54 -6.97 7.53
CA ARG A 95 -4.66 -6.91 6.35
C ARG A 95 -4.14 -5.51 6.04
N GLN A 96 -4.95 -4.47 6.28
CA GLN A 96 -4.49 -3.09 6.11
C GLN A 96 -3.30 -2.79 7.04
N VAL A 97 -3.37 -3.20 8.31
CA VAL A 97 -2.28 -3.01 9.26
C VAL A 97 -1.07 -3.88 8.93
N VAL A 98 -1.29 -5.15 8.56
CA VAL A 98 -0.24 -6.06 8.07
C VAL A 98 0.56 -5.42 6.91
N ASN A 99 -0.14 -4.78 5.96
CA ASN A 99 0.52 -4.11 4.85
C ASN A 99 1.33 -2.87 5.30
N LYS A 100 0.89 -2.14 6.34
CA LYS A 100 1.70 -1.08 6.94
C LYS A 100 2.96 -1.64 7.60
N VAL A 101 2.84 -2.73 8.37
CA VAL A 101 3.97 -3.39 9.04
C VAL A 101 5.05 -3.79 8.03
N LYS A 102 4.67 -4.31 6.84
CA LYS A 102 5.65 -4.66 5.78
C LYS A 102 6.49 -3.48 5.28
N LEU A 103 5.99 -2.26 5.44
CA LEU A 103 6.63 -1.00 5.06
C LEU A 103 7.22 -0.26 6.28
N ALA A 104 7.29 -0.91 7.44
CA ALA A 104 7.83 -0.32 8.65
C ALA A 104 9.30 0.11 8.46
N THR A 105 9.62 1.25 9.06
CA THR A 105 10.98 1.75 9.26
C THR A 105 11.40 1.52 10.71
N PRO A 106 12.69 1.62 11.07
CA PRO A 106 13.13 1.45 12.45
C PRO A 106 12.37 2.33 13.45
N GLU A 107 12.02 3.55 13.05
CA GLU A 107 11.32 4.52 13.90
C GLU A 107 9.81 4.23 14.05
N THR A 108 9.24 3.47 13.12
CA THR A 108 7.78 3.23 13.07
C THR A 108 7.38 1.79 13.41
N PHE A 109 8.35 0.87 13.46
CA PHE A 109 8.11 -0.56 13.64
C PHE A 109 7.38 -0.89 14.94
N ASP A 110 7.82 -0.34 16.08
CA ASP A 110 7.21 -0.64 17.38
C ASP A 110 5.75 -0.18 17.44
N LYS A 111 5.46 1.01 16.91
CA LYS A 111 4.10 1.54 16.83
C LYS A 111 3.21 0.68 15.93
N LEU A 112 3.71 0.26 14.78
CA LEU A 112 2.95 -0.58 13.84
C LEU A 112 2.74 -2.01 14.36
N LYS A 113 3.68 -2.53 15.15
CA LYS A 113 3.53 -3.81 15.87
C LYS A 113 2.42 -3.74 16.91
N GLU A 114 2.34 -2.64 17.66
CA GLU A 114 1.24 -2.42 18.60
C GLU A 114 -0.10 -2.26 17.87
N GLU A 115 -0.15 -1.48 16.78
CA GLU A 115 -1.36 -1.33 15.96
C GLU A 115 -1.85 -2.68 15.43
N LEU A 116 -0.93 -3.56 15.01
CA LEU A 116 -1.28 -4.91 14.55
C LEU A 116 -1.82 -5.77 15.69
N ALA A 117 -1.20 -5.72 16.87
CA ALA A 117 -1.68 -6.44 18.04
C ALA A 117 -3.09 -5.99 18.45
N GLN A 118 -3.37 -4.68 18.40
CA GLN A 118 -4.70 -4.13 18.67
C GLN A 118 -5.73 -4.56 17.62
N ALA A 119 -5.36 -4.56 16.33
CA ALA A 119 -6.23 -5.02 15.25
C ALA A 119 -6.56 -6.52 15.37
N LEU A 120 -5.56 -7.34 15.71
CA LEU A 120 -5.76 -8.77 15.99
C LEU A 120 -6.67 -8.96 17.21
N ALA A 121 -6.42 -8.27 18.33
CA ALA A 121 -7.25 -8.38 19.53
C ALA A 121 -8.72 -8.01 19.28
N LYS A 122 -8.97 -7.05 18.39
CA LYS A 122 -10.33 -6.57 18.08
C LYS A 122 -11.06 -7.43 17.07
N ASP A 123 -10.40 -7.77 15.96
CA ASP A 123 -11.08 -8.30 14.77
C ASP A 123 -10.74 -9.77 14.48
N PHE A 124 -9.73 -10.36 15.12
CA PHE A 124 -9.28 -11.72 14.80
C PHE A 124 -10.39 -12.77 15.03
N ASP A 125 -11.18 -12.62 16.08
CA ASP A 125 -12.24 -13.58 16.37
C ASP A 125 -13.36 -13.59 15.34
N ASN A 126 -13.56 -12.46 14.67
CA ASN A 126 -14.55 -12.29 13.63
C ASN A 126 -14.10 -12.82 12.26
N CYS A 127 -12.85 -13.24 12.09
CA CYS A 127 -12.33 -13.74 10.80
C CYS A 127 -12.83 -15.14 10.41
N GLY A 128 -13.56 -15.85 11.29
CA GLY A 128 -14.15 -17.15 11.01
C GLY A 128 -13.12 -18.19 10.51
N PRO A 129 -13.34 -18.84 9.35
CA PRO A 129 -12.43 -19.87 8.82
C PRO A 129 -11.08 -19.31 8.34
N GLN A 130 -10.94 -17.99 8.17
CA GLN A 130 -9.71 -17.37 7.67
C GLN A 130 -8.70 -17.05 8.78
N LYS A 131 -9.01 -17.32 10.07
CA LYS A 131 -8.14 -17.01 11.22
C LYS A 131 -6.69 -17.50 11.04
N ALA A 132 -6.51 -18.78 10.71
CA ALA A 132 -5.18 -19.37 10.55
C ALA A 132 -4.34 -18.64 9.50
N LYS A 133 -4.95 -18.29 8.36
CA LYS A 133 -4.28 -17.54 7.29
C LYS A 133 -3.94 -16.12 7.70
N VAL A 134 -4.84 -15.43 8.41
CA VAL A 134 -4.60 -14.06 8.91
C VAL A 134 -3.48 -14.04 9.94
N GLN A 135 -3.41 -15.05 10.81
CA GLN A 135 -2.33 -15.22 11.76
C GLN A 135 -0.98 -15.42 11.05
N GLU A 136 -0.92 -16.37 10.11
CA GLU A 136 0.28 -16.62 9.31
C GLU A 136 0.74 -15.38 8.54
N GLU A 137 -0.18 -14.65 7.91
CA GLU A 137 0.12 -13.39 7.20
C GLU A 137 0.69 -12.32 8.16
N SER A 138 0.19 -12.26 9.40
CA SER A 138 0.61 -11.31 10.43
C SER A 138 2.01 -11.65 10.96
N ASP A 139 2.25 -12.92 11.29
CA ASP A 139 3.54 -13.40 11.81
C ASP A 139 4.64 -13.21 10.78
N LYS A 140 4.40 -13.61 9.52
CA LYS A 140 5.35 -13.40 8.41
C LYS A 140 5.65 -11.93 8.17
N ALA A 141 4.65 -11.05 8.30
CA ALA A 141 4.86 -9.62 8.12
C ALA A 141 5.72 -9.02 9.25
N LEU A 142 5.48 -9.43 10.50
CA LEU A 142 6.29 -9.00 11.64
C LEU A 142 7.73 -9.48 11.52
N GLU A 143 7.95 -10.74 11.14
CA GLU A 143 9.29 -11.30 10.95
C GLU A 143 10.03 -10.56 9.82
N ALA A 144 9.39 -10.40 8.65
CA ALA A 144 10.00 -9.70 7.52
C ALA A 144 10.30 -8.23 7.84
N ALA A 145 9.42 -7.56 8.58
CA ALA A 145 9.64 -6.18 9.01
C ALA A 145 10.79 -6.08 10.03
N ALA A 146 10.86 -6.98 11.01
CA ALA A 146 11.96 -7.02 11.98
C ALA A 146 13.32 -7.23 11.30
N GLN A 147 13.40 -8.15 10.33
CA GLN A 147 14.62 -8.39 9.55
C GLN A 147 15.04 -7.15 8.75
N LYS A 148 14.09 -6.47 8.11
CA LYS A 148 14.36 -5.22 7.36
C LYS A 148 14.84 -4.10 8.28
N VAL A 149 14.19 -3.91 9.43
CA VAL A 149 14.58 -2.89 10.42
C VAL A 149 16.02 -3.11 10.87
N LYS A 150 16.37 -4.35 11.24
CA LYS A 150 17.73 -4.71 11.63
C LYS A 150 18.75 -4.42 10.52
N ALA A 151 18.44 -4.79 9.28
CA ALA A 151 19.33 -4.52 8.14
C ALA A 151 19.52 -3.02 7.86
N ILE A 152 18.48 -2.21 8.06
CA ILE A 152 18.55 -0.75 7.92
C ILE A 152 19.42 -0.16 9.03
N GLU A 153 19.22 -0.57 10.28
CA GLU A 153 20.02 -0.12 11.43
C GLU A 153 21.50 -0.47 11.28
N GLU A 154 21.81 -1.71 10.91
CA GLU A 154 23.19 -2.15 10.66
C GLU A 154 23.85 -1.34 9.53
N THR A 155 23.10 -1.05 8.46
CA THR A 155 23.59 -0.26 7.33
C THR A 155 23.84 1.20 7.74
N ARG A 156 22.94 1.79 8.53
CA ARG A 156 23.10 3.16 9.05
C ARG A 156 24.29 3.25 10.00
N ALA A 157 24.46 2.29 10.89
CA ALA A 157 25.60 2.23 11.79
C ALA A 157 26.93 2.12 11.02
N LYS A 158 27.01 1.24 10.02
CA LYS A 158 28.21 1.11 9.16
C LYS A 158 28.49 2.40 8.38
N ALA A 159 27.47 3.05 7.83
CA ALA A 159 27.63 4.29 7.09
C ALA A 159 28.10 5.45 8.00
N GLU A 160 27.60 5.51 9.24
CA GLU A 160 28.04 6.50 10.22
C GLU A 160 29.50 6.29 10.65
N LEU A 161 29.89 5.04 10.91
CA LEU A 161 31.27 4.68 11.22
C LEU A 161 32.21 5.02 10.05
N ALA A 162 31.85 4.64 8.83
CA ALA A 162 32.65 4.96 7.64
C ALA A 162 32.80 6.47 7.41
N LYS A 163 31.76 7.27 7.69
CA LYS A 163 31.84 8.73 7.63
C LYS A 163 32.81 9.29 8.67
N LYS A 164 32.72 8.83 9.93
CA LYS A 164 33.62 9.26 11.01
C LYS A 164 35.08 8.89 10.70
N GLU A 165 35.33 7.70 10.19
CA GLU A 165 36.69 7.28 9.80
C GLU A 165 37.22 8.08 8.60
N ALA A 166 36.39 8.34 7.59
CA ALA A 166 36.78 9.14 6.44
C ALA A 166 37.08 10.60 6.83
N GLU A 167 36.28 11.17 7.74
CA GLU A 167 36.51 12.51 8.28
C GLU A 167 37.82 12.58 9.07
N LYS A 168 38.09 11.59 9.93
CA LYS A 168 39.35 11.49 10.66
C LYS A 168 40.56 11.39 9.72
N LYS A 169 40.50 10.50 8.72
CA LYS A 169 41.56 10.36 7.71
C LYS A 169 41.77 11.63 6.90
N ARG A 170 40.69 12.35 6.59
CA ARG A 170 40.76 13.64 5.89
C ARG A 170 41.44 14.70 6.75
N GLN A 171 41.11 14.78 8.04
CA GLN A 171 41.76 15.69 8.97
C GLN A 171 43.25 15.36 9.11
N GLU A 172 43.62 14.10 9.32
CA GLU A 172 45.02 13.66 9.39
C GLU A 172 45.80 13.97 8.11
N ALA A 173 45.19 13.76 6.93
CA ALA A 173 45.82 14.10 5.66
C ALA A 173 45.97 15.63 5.46
N LEU A 174 45.02 16.43 5.94
CA LEU A 174 45.10 17.88 5.88
C LEU A 174 46.19 18.43 6.80
N GLU A 175 46.31 17.91 8.02
CA GLU A 175 47.38 18.33 8.93
C GLU A 175 48.76 17.93 8.38
N LYS A 176 48.91 16.70 7.86
CA LYS A 176 50.16 16.29 7.21
C LYS A 176 50.49 17.13 5.97
N ALA A 177 49.49 17.51 5.17
CA ALA A 177 49.70 18.38 4.02
C ALA A 177 50.16 19.78 4.45
N LYS A 178 49.62 20.33 5.54
CA LYS A 178 50.08 21.62 6.09
C LYS A 178 51.52 21.53 6.59
N GLU A 179 51.88 20.46 7.28
CA GLU A 179 53.26 20.24 7.75
C GLU A 179 54.25 20.19 6.56
N LEU A 180 53.93 19.42 5.52
CA LEU A 180 54.77 19.31 4.32
C LEU A 180 54.85 20.64 3.53
N LEU A 181 53.76 21.42 3.49
CA LEU A 181 53.78 22.74 2.87
C LEU A 181 54.68 23.71 3.63
N ALA A 182 54.62 23.72 4.97
CA ALA A 182 55.49 24.55 5.79
C ALA A 182 56.98 24.14 5.65
N GLU A 183 57.26 22.84 5.56
CA GLU A 183 58.62 22.35 5.28
C GLU A 183 59.11 22.79 3.90
N LEU A 184 58.26 22.69 2.87
CA LEU A 184 58.59 23.12 1.51
C LEU A 184 58.80 24.64 1.42
N GLU A 185 57.97 25.44 2.10
CA GLU A 185 58.16 26.89 2.23
C GLU A 185 59.53 27.21 2.81
N GLY A 186 59.91 26.54 3.92
CA GLY A 186 61.23 26.70 4.53
C GLY A 186 62.39 26.32 3.62
N LEU A 187 62.28 25.20 2.88
CA LEU A 187 63.30 24.80 1.91
C LEU A 187 63.41 25.79 0.74
N THR A 188 62.29 26.37 0.31
CA THR A 188 62.26 27.36 -0.77
C THR A 188 62.91 28.67 -0.32
N ASP A 189 62.62 29.14 0.89
CA ASP A 189 63.27 30.32 1.48
C ASP A 189 64.79 30.13 1.60
N ASP A 190 65.22 28.95 2.07
CA ASP A 190 66.65 28.58 2.16
C ASP A 190 67.33 28.58 0.78
N ALA A 191 66.66 28.02 -0.24
CA ALA A 191 67.17 27.98 -1.62
C ALA A 191 67.24 29.38 -2.25
N GLU A 192 66.24 30.23 -2.04
CA GLU A 192 66.24 31.62 -2.50
C GLU A 192 67.37 32.43 -1.84
N ALA A 193 67.55 32.29 -0.52
CA ALA A 193 68.61 32.95 0.22
C ALA A 193 70.01 32.53 -0.28
N ALA A 194 70.23 31.23 -0.48
CA ALA A 194 71.50 30.72 -0.97
C ALA A 194 71.78 31.16 -2.42
N THR A 195 70.77 31.17 -3.28
CA THR A 195 70.88 31.66 -4.67
C THR A 195 71.23 33.14 -4.70
N LYS A 196 70.60 33.96 -3.84
CA LYS A 196 70.91 35.39 -3.73
C LYS A 196 72.34 35.62 -3.24
N GLY A 197 72.81 34.86 -2.24
CA GLY A 197 74.19 34.91 -1.76
C GLY A 197 75.20 34.58 -2.86
N LEU A 198 74.92 33.57 -3.69
CA LEU A 198 75.73 33.22 -4.85
C LEU A 198 75.75 34.34 -5.91
N GLN A 199 74.59 34.95 -6.19
CA GLN A 199 74.51 36.10 -7.12
C GLN A 199 75.34 37.30 -6.63
N GLU A 200 75.26 37.64 -5.34
CA GLU A 200 76.03 38.74 -4.76
C GLU A 200 77.55 38.46 -4.78
N ALA A 201 77.97 37.23 -4.46
CA ALA A 201 79.36 36.80 -4.58
C ALA A 201 79.87 36.86 -6.03
N GLY A 202 79.07 36.34 -6.98
CA GLY A 202 79.39 36.39 -8.41
C GLY A 202 79.49 37.82 -8.96
N ALA A 203 78.58 38.71 -8.55
CA ALA A 203 78.63 40.12 -8.94
C ALA A 203 79.89 40.83 -8.40
N THR A 204 80.34 40.47 -7.20
CA THR A 204 81.59 40.99 -6.62
C THR A 204 82.81 40.51 -7.39
N PHE A 205 82.83 39.23 -7.79
CA PHE A 205 83.88 38.66 -8.64
C PHE A 205 84.00 39.40 -9.98
N VAL A 206 82.88 39.64 -10.68
CA VAL A 206 82.86 40.35 -11.98
C VAL A 206 83.33 41.81 -11.88
N LYS A 207 83.06 42.48 -10.75
CA LYS A 207 83.42 43.91 -10.55
C LYS A 207 84.88 44.13 -10.17
N ASN A 208 85.60 43.10 -9.73
CA ASN A 208 87.03 43.23 -9.45
C ASN A 208 87.77 43.34 -10.78
N ALA A 209 88.17 44.57 -11.13
CA ALA A 209 88.84 44.90 -12.39
C ALA A 209 90.36 44.63 -12.38
N ASP A 210 90.90 44.11 -11.28
CA ASP A 210 92.33 44.01 -10.96
C ASP A 210 92.73 42.54 -10.75
N VAL A 211 92.30 41.67 -11.67
CA VAL A 211 92.56 40.21 -11.70
C VAL A 211 93.34 39.84 -12.96
N ASP A 212 94.59 40.30 -12.97
CA ASP A 212 95.53 40.20 -14.09
C ASP A 212 96.55 39.05 -13.91
N SER A 213 96.38 38.22 -12.87
CA SER A 213 97.18 37.02 -12.65
C SER A 213 96.39 35.90 -11.97
N GLU A 214 96.75 34.65 -12.27
CA GLU A 214 96.17 33.43 -11.67
C GLU A 214 96.00 33.50 -10.14
N PRO A 215 97.02 33.91 -9.35
CA PRO A 215 96.90 33.95 -7.89
C PRO A 215 95.90 35.00 -7.38
N LYS A 216 95.69 36.09 -8.13
CA LYS A 216 94.67 37.08 -7.81
C LYS A 216 93.28 36.53 -8.13
N VAL A 217 93.11 35.89 -9.30
CA VAL A 217 91.86 35.23 -9.71
C VAL A 217 91.42 34.18 -8.68
N GLU A 218 92.32 33.31 -8.25
CA GLU A 218 92.03 32.30 -7.22
C GLU A 218 91.53 32.92 -5.92
N LYS A 219 92.19 33.97 -5.42
CA LYS A 219 91.77 34.65 -4.18
C LYS A 219 90.39 35.29 -4.29
N VAL A 220 90.07 35.89 -5.43
CA VAL A 220 88.76 36.51 -5.66
C VAL A 220 87.67 35.47 -5.93
N ALA A 221 88.03 34.28 -6.42
CA ALA A 221 87.11 33.17 -6.67
C ALA A 221 86.66 32.41 -5.39
N VAL A 222 87.50 32.35 -4.34
CA VAL A 222 87.19 31.63 -3.08
C VAL A 222 85.80 31.97 -2.48
N PRO A 223 85.38 33.24 -2.37
CA PRO A 223 84.03 33.57 -1.90
C PRO A 223 82.90 33.04 -2.79
N VAL A 224 83.11 33.02 -4.12
CA VAL A 224 82.14 32.46 -5.08
C VAL A 224 82.05 30.95 -4.93
N ASP A 225 83.19 30.25 -4.83
CA ASP A 225 83.22 28.79 -4.62
C ASP A 225 82.56 28.39 -3.29
N LYS A 226 82.77 29.18 -2.24
CA LYS A 226 82.12 28.96 -0.94
C LYS A 226 80.59 29.15 -1.05
N ALA A 227 80.14 30.25 -1.62
CA ALA A 227 78.71 30.51 -1.83
C ALA A 227 78.05 29.47 -2.74
N ASN A 228 78.79 28.97 -3.75
CA ASN A 228 78.32 27.93 -4.65
C ASN A 228 78.15 26.58 -3.95
N LYS A 229 79.09 26.21 -3.06
CA LYS A 229 78.96 25.00 -2.23
C LYS A 229 77.78 25.10 -1.27
N GLU A 230 77.62 26.23 -0.58
CA GLU A 230 76.49 26.45 0.32
C GLU A 230 75.14 26.41 -0.42
N ALA A 231 75.06 26.99 -1.63
CA ALA A 231 73.88 26.86 -2.49
C ALA A 231 73.64 25.42 -2.98
N ALA A 232 74.68 24.70 -3.39
CA ALA A 232 74.56 23.33 -3.83
C ALA A 232 74.09 22.37 -2.71
N GLU A 233 74.54 22.59 -1.47
CA GLU A 233 74.09 21.80 -0.31
C GLU A 233 72.63 22.08 0.07
N LYS A 234 72.15 23.31 -0.12
CA LYS A 234 70.78 23.72 0.20
C LYS A 234 69.76 23.41 -0.90
N VAL A 235 70.20 23.36 -2.16
CA VAL A 235 69.34 23.09 -3.34
C VAL A 235 69.40 21.63 -3.79
N GLY A 236 70.47 20.90 -3.45
CA GLY A 236 70.69 19.50 -3.83
C GLY A 236 70.26 18.45 -2.81
N ALA A 237 69.82 18.86 -1.62
CA ALA A 237 69.22 18.02 -0.57
C ALA A 237 67.68 18.08 -0.63
#